data_AF-A0A5B1BAV6-F1
#
_entry.id   AF-A0A5B1BAV6-F1
#
_cell.length_a   1.000
_cell.length_b   1.000
_cell.length_c   1.000
_cell.angle_alpha   90.00
_cell.angle_beta   90.00
_cell.angle_gamma   90.00
#
_symmetry.space_group_name_H-M   'P 1'
#
loop_
_entity.id
_entity.type
_entity.pdbx_description
1 polymer ?
#
loop_
_entity_poly.entity_id
_entity_poly.type
_entity_poly.pdbx_seq_one_letter_code
_entity_poly.pdbx_strand_id
1 'polypeptide(L)'
;GESAPPPVDDYDTHRWQELDPQELHRQLVDMVCRHAASVLGHSSSHDVDAQCSFADLGFESMAGVELRNRLAAATGLVLPRTLVFDYPTAAALADHLGHQLTHGYNEESEDDRIWVLLKNIPIAELRRTGLLDKLALLAGEPEKLAADPQVTEDAIDSLSPDALIALALNTADRDETH
;
A
#
# COMPACT_ATOMS: atom_id res chain seq x y z
N GLY A 1 -22.74 -28.86 21.38
CA GLY A 1 -22.39 -27.68 22.20
C GLY A 1 -22.00 -26.61 21.23
N GLU A 2 -22.99 -25.91 20.70
CA GLU A 2 -22.81 -24.87 19.70
C GLU A 2 -22.62 -23.57 20.47
N SER A 3 -21.39 -23.06 20.52
CA SER A 3 -21.10 -21.78 21.16
C SER A 3 -21.65 -20.69 20.26
N ALA A 4 -22.76 -20.07 20.67
CA ALA A 4 -23.31 -18.91 19.99
C ALA A 4 -22.25 -17.80 19.94
N PRO A 5 -22.02 -17.15 18.78
CA PRO A 5 -21.12 -16.01 18.72
C PRO A 5 -21.61 -14.92 19.69
N PRO A 6 -20.70 -14.20 20.38
CA PRO A 6 -21.07 -13.05 21.20
C PRO A 6 -21.87 -12.04 20.36
N PRO A 7 -22.72 -11.20 20.98
CA PRO A 7 -23.49 -10.19 20.25
C PRO A 7 -22.55 -9.40 19.36
N VAL A 8 -22.78 -9.53 18.05
CA VAL A 8 -22.13 -8.72 17.03
C VAL A 8 -22.64 -7.32 17.32
N ASP A 9 -21.80 -6.47 17.89
CA ASP A 9 -22.12 -5.06 17.96
C ASP A 9 -22.32 -4.63 16.50
N ASP A 10 -23.58 -4.39 16.10
CA ASP A 10 -23.95 -3.80 14.82
C ASP A 10 -23.38 -2.37 14.81
N TYR A 11 -22.11 -2.26 14.43
CA TYR A 11 -21.47 -0.97 14.23
C TYR A 11 -21.92 -0.44 12.88
N ASP A 12 -23.01 0.33 12.89
CA ASP A 12 -23.48 1.12 11.76
C ASP A 12 -22.27 1.77 11.06
N THR A 13 -21.99 1.36 9.82
CA THR A 13 -20.83 1.83 9.04
C THR A 13 -20.79 3.36 8.95
N HIS A 14 -21.97 3.99 9.01
CA HIS A 14 -22.16 5.44 9.06
C HIS A 14 -21.56 6.11 10.31
N ARG A 15 -21.53 5.42 11.46
CA ARG A 15 -21.01 5.99 12.71
C ARG A 15 -19.51 6.24 12.65
N TRP A 16 -18.77 5.39 11.92
CA TRP A 16 -17.33 5.55 11.72
C TRP A 16 -17.00 6.78 10.87
N GLN A 17 -17.86 7.14 9.92
CA GLN A 17 -17.60 8.26 9.01
C GLN A 17 -17.78 9.64 9.68
N GLU A 18 -18.50 9.71 10.81
CA GLU A 18 -18.74 10.95 11.55
C GLU A 18 -17.72 11.20 12.69
N LEU A 19 -16.82 10.24 12.94
CA LEU A 19 -15.83 10.31 14.01
C LEU A 19 -14.55 11.02 13.57
N ASP A 20 -13.96 11.80 14.48
CA ASP A 20 -12.62 12.36 14.29
C ASP A 20 -11.59 11.23 14.10
N PRO A 21 -10.57 11.37 13.22
CA PRO A 21 -9.62 10.30 12.93
C PRO A 21 -8.95 9.68 14.17
N GLN A 22 -8.66 10.48 15.20
CA GLN A 22 -8.07 9.96 16.44
C GLN A 22 -9.05 9.13 17.27
N GLU A 23 -10.31 9.56 17.31
CA GLU A 23 -11.37 8.87 18.03
C GLU A 23 -11.77 7.56 17.31
N LEU A 24 -11.82 7.60 15.98
CA LEU A 24 -12.04 6.43 15.13
C LEU A 24 -10.95 5.38 15.37
N HIS A 25 -9.67 5.80 15.33
CA HIS A 25 -8.56 4.87 15.58
C HIS A 25 -8.69 4.23 16.96
N ARG A 26 -8.97 5.01 18.02
CA ARG A 26 -9.13 4.49 19.38
C ARG A 26 -10.27 3.46 19.48
N GLN A 27 -11.42 3.73 18.88
CA GLN A 27 -12.55 2.80 18.90
C GLN A 27 -12.27 1.54 18.09
N LEU A 28 -11.56 1.64 16.96
CA LEU A 28 -11.16 0.48 16.17
C LEU A 28 -10.13 -0.38 16.92
N VAL A 29 -9.16 0.24 17.60
CA VAL A 29 -8.21 -0.50 18.44
C VAL A 29 -8.94 -1.26 19.54
N ASP A 30 -9.85 -0.61 20.26
CA ASP A 30 -10.63 -1.28 21.31
C ASP A 30 -11.47 -2.44 20.75
N MET A 31 -12.10 -2.26 19.59
CA MET A 31 -12.84 -3.31 18.90
C MET A 31 -11.94 -4.50 18.54
N VAL A 32 -10.77 -4.24 17.94
CA VAL A 32 -9.81 -5.29 17.59
C VAL A 32 -9.32 -6.02 18.84
N CYS A 33 -8.96 -5.30 19.91
CA CYS A 33 -8.55 -5.90 21.18
C CYS A 33 -9.66 -6.74 21.82
N ARG A 34 -10.92 -6.30 21.77
CA ARG A 34 -12.07 -7.08 22.26
C ARG A 34 -12.26 -8.38 21.48
N HIS A 35 -12.22 -8.31 20.14
CA HIS A 35 -12.33 -9.52 19.33
C HIS A 35 -11.13 -10.45 19.53
N ALA A 36 -9.92 -9.90 19.68
CA ALA A 36 -8.72 -10.68 19.95
C ALA A 36 -8.80 -11.37 21.32
N ALA A 37 -9.22 -10.65 22.36
CA ALA A 37 -9.45 -11.20 23.69
C ALA A 37 -10.46 -12.35 23.66
N SER A 38 -11.55 -12.18 22.92
CA SER A 38 -12.57 -13.23 22.79
C SER A 38 -12.06 -14.49 22.07
N VAL A 39 -11.17 -14.35 21.08
CA VAL A 39 -10.54 -15.49 20.39
C VAL A 39 -9.54 -16.21 21.29
N LEU A 40 -8.78 -15.47 22.11
CA LEU A 40 -7.84 -16.03 23.08
C LEU A 40 -8.50 -16.56 24.36
N GLY A 41 -9.81 -16.33 24.54
CA GLY A 41 -10.56 -16.73 25.74
C GLY A 41 -10.33 -15.81 26.95
N HIS A 42 -9.79 -14.62 26.73
CA HIS A 42 -9.69 -13.57 27.75
C HIS A 42 -11.03 -12.88 27.99
N SER A 43 -11.24 -12.42 29.23
CA SER A 43 -12.51 -11.80 29.65
C SER A 43 -12.57 -10.30 29.37
N SER A 44 -11.42 -9.64 29.11
CA SER A 44 -11.33 -8.20 28.88
C SER A 44 -10.41 -7.87 27.71
N SER A 45 -10.74 -6.83 26.95
CA SER A 45 -9.84 -6.25 25.94
C SER A 45 -8.57 -5.65 26.52
N HIS A 46 -8.58 -5.28 27.80
CA HIS A 46 -7.41 -4.72 28.50
C HIS A 46 -6.33 -5.77 28.77
N ASP A 47 -6.66 -7.06 28.64
CA ASP A 47 -5.69 -8.16 28.74
C ASP A 47 -4.89 -8.34 27.44
N VAL A 48 -5.29 -7.66 26.36
CA VAL A 48 -4.62 -7.67 25.06
C VAL A 48 -3.92 -6.34 24.83
N ASP A 49 -2.59 -6.35 24.87
CA ASP A 49 -1.78 -5.18 24.53
C ASP A 49 -1.87 -4.89 23.03
N ALA A 50 -2.35 -3.69 22.69
CA ALA A 50 -2.55 -3.26 21.31
C ALA A 50 -1.25 -3.15 20.49
N GLN A 51 -0.10 -3.03 21.16
CA GLN A 51 1.23 -2.94 20.54
C GLN A 51 1.94 -4.29 20.48
N CYS A 52 1.45 -5.29 21.21
CA CYS A 52 2.03 -6.62 21.20
C CYS A 52 1.63 -7.36 19.91
N SER A 53 2.55 -8.17 19.38
CA SER A 53 2.24 -8.91 18.17
C SER A 53 1.25 -10.03 18.46
N PHE A 54 0.34 -10.30 17.54
CA PHE A 54 -0.59 -11.41 17.65
C PHE A 54 0.16 -12.74 17.82
N ALA A 55 1.33 -12.90 17.18
CA ALA A 55 2.18 -14.08 17.36
C ALA A 55 2.66 -14.24 18.81
N ASP A 56 3.11 -13.15 19.45
CA ASP A 56 3.54 -13.15 20.85
C ASP A 56 2.37 -13.37 21.82
N LEU A 57 1.16 -12.97 21.42
CA LEU A 57 -0.09 -13.22 22.14
C LEU A 57 -0.65 -14.64 21.94
N GLY A 58 -0.01 -15.48 21.12
CA GLY A 58 -0.41 -16.87 20.89
C GLY A 58 -1.43 -17.06 19.76
N PHE A 59 -1.54 -16.11 18.82
CA PHE A 59 -2.32 -16.30 17.60
C PHE A 59 -1.63 -17.30 16.66
N GLU A 60 -2.05 -18.55 16.77
CA GLU A 60 -1.75 -19.58 15.79
C GLU A 60 -2.69 -19.44 14.56
N SER A 61 -2.37 -20.10 13.43
CA SER A 61 -3.08 -19.95 12.15
C SER A 61 -4.62 -20.08 12.21
N MET A 62 -5.16 -20.80 13.20
CA MET A 62 -6.62 -20.92 13.40
C MET A 62 -7.22 -19.70 14.11
N ALA A 63 -6.55 -19.18 15.15
CA ALA A 63 -6.97 -17.99 15.88
C ALA A 63 -6.97 -16.75 14.95
N GLY A 64 -5.97 -16.64 14.07
CA GLY A 64 -5.89 -15.54 13.10
C GLY A 64 -7.06 -15.53 12.11
N VAL A 65 -7.49 -16.70 11.65
CA VAL A 65 -8.66 -16.84 10.76
C VAL A 65 -9.95 -16.50 11.49
N GLU A 66 -10.09 -16.88 12.76
CA GLU A 66 -11.27 -16.57 13.57
C GLU A 66 -11.38 -15.07 13.88
N LEU A 67 -10.27 -14.42 14.26
CA LEU A 67 -10.25 -12.97 14.45
C LEU A 67 -10.64 -12.24 13.16
N ARG A 68 -10.08 -12.65 12.02
CA ARG A 68 -10.48 -12.09 10.72
C ARG A 68 -11.97 -12.29 10.43
N ASN A 69 -12.52 -13.49 10.68
CA ASN A 69 -13.97 -13.74 10.52
C ASN A 69 -14.82 -12.77 11.33
N ARG A 70 -14.46 -12.60 12.60
CA ARG A 70 -15.20 -11.74 13.53
C ARG A 70 -15.11 -10.27 13.11
N LEU A 71 -13.93 -9.81 12.70
CA LEU A 71 -13.73 -8.45 12.21
C LEU A 71 -14.46 -8.19 10.90
N ALA A 72 -14.43 -9.14 9.96
CA ALA A 72 -15.19 -9.03 8.70
C ALA A 72 -16.70 -8.94 8.96
N ALA A 73 -17.22 -9.72 9.91
CA ALA A 73 -18.62 -9.65 10.31
C ALA A 73 -18.98 -8.32 11.00
N ALA A 74 -18.10 -7.80 11.87
CA ALA A 74 -18.34 -6.56 12.62
C ALA A 74 -18.20 -5.29 11.77
N THR A 75 -17.35 -5.32 10.74
CA THR A 75 -17.07 -4.15 9.89
C THR A 75 -17.77 -4.21 8.54
N GLY A 76 -18.30 -5.37 8.14
CA GLY A 76 -18.86 -5.60 6.81
C GLY A 76 -17.82 -5.65 5.70
N LEU A 77 -16.53 -5.69 6.03
CA LEU A 77 -15.42 -5.60 5.08
C LEU A 77 -14.94 -6.99 4.65
N VAL A 78 -14.46 -7.08 3.41
CA VAL A 78 -13.82 -8.30 2.89
C VAL A 78 -12.33 -8.25 3.23
N LEU A 79 -11.96 -8.98 4.29
CA LEU A 79 -10.60 -8.98 4.82
C LEU A 79 -9.76 -10.14 4.25
N PRO A 80 -8.52 -9.90 3.79
CA PRO A 80 -7.63 -10.95 3.29
C PRO A 80 -7.26 -11.96 4.38
N ARG A 81 -6.91 -13.19 3.96
CA ARG A 81 -6.49 -14.26 4.88
C ARG A 81 -5.14 -14.01 5.54
N THR A 82 -4.33 -13.14 4.95
CA THR A 82 -2.98 -12.78 5.41
C THR A 82 -2.99 -11.59 6.39
N LEU A 83 -4.16 -10.99 6.66
CA LEU A 83 -4.32 -9.75 7.43
C LEU A 83 -3.55 -9.74 8.77
N VAL A 84 -3.61 -10.83 9.55
CA VAL A 84 -2.94 -10.93 10.86
C VAL A 84 -1.41 -11.02 10.73
N PHE A 85 -0.91 -11.44 9.56
CA PHE A 85 0.53 -11.46 9.26
C PHE A 85 1.01 -10.13 8.67
N ASP A 86 0.18 -9.49 7.83
CA ASP A 86 0.47 -8.18 7.24
C ASP A 86 0.38 -7.06 8.29
N TYR A 87 -0.52 -7.21 9.26
CA TYR A 87 -0.75 -6.30 10.38
C TYR A 87 -0.64 -7.06 11.70
N PRO A 88 0.60 -7.25 12.20
CA PRO A 88 0.86 -8.14 13.31
C PRO A 88 0.39 -7.61 14.66
N THR A 89 -0.06 -6.36 14.77
CA THR A 89 -0.54 -5.75 16.02
C THR A 89 -1.96 -5.23 15.87
N ALA A 90 -2.70 -5.17 16.98
CA ALA A 90 -4.06 -4.63 16.96
C ALA A 90 -4.11 -3.15 16.56
N ALA A 91 -3.09 -2.37 16.91
CA ALA A 91 -2.95 -0.98 16.46
C ALA A 91 -2.79 -0.87 14.94
N ALA A 92 -1.87 -1.64 14.34
CA ALA A 92 -1.65 -1.63 12.89
C ALA A 92 -2.89 -2.11 12.12
N LEU A 93 -3.59 -3.11 12.68
CA LEU A 93 -4.79 -3.64 12.08
C LEU A 93 -5.97 -2.66 12.18
N ALA A 94 -6.09 -1.92 13.29
CA ALA A 94 -7.07 -0.85 13.44
C ALA A 94 -6.83 0.31 12.46
N ASP A 95 -5.57 0.71 12.22
CA ASP A 95 -5.22 1.72 11.21
C ASP A 95 -5.64 1.29 9.80
N HIS A 96 -5.39 0.01 9.47
CA HIS A 96 -5.81 -0.53 8.19
C HIS A 96 -7.33 -0.52 8.04
N LEU A 97 -8.07 -1.00 9.05
CA LEU A 97 -9.54 -0.96 9.06
C LEU A 97 -10.07 0.48 8.96
N GLY A 98 -9.41 1.44 9.61
CA GLY A 98 -9.80 2.84 9.57
C GLY A 98 -9.66 3.47 8.18
N HIS A 99 -8.53 3.22 7.51
CA HIS A 99 -8.36 3.62 6.11
C HIS A 99 -9.47 3.03 5.24
N GLN A 100 -9.74 1.75 5.42
CA GLN A 100 -10.68 1.04 4.59
C GLN A 100 -12.15 1.46 4.80
N LEU A 101 -12.55 1.79 6.03
CA LEU A 101 -13.90 2.26 6.34
C LEU A 101 -14.14 3.71 5.88
N THR A 102 -13.09 4.52 5.87
CA THR A 102 -13.15 5.93 5.42
C THR A 102 -13.00 6.07 3.91
N HIS A 103 -12.25 5.18 3.27
CA HIS A 103 -12.00 5.20 1.82
C HIS A 103 -12.89 4.21 1.04
N GLY A 104 -13.59 3.31 1.75
CA GLY A 104 -14.41 2.24 1.19
C GLY A 104 -13.55 1.14 0.57
N TYR A 105 -13.65 -0.11 1.07
CA TYR A 105 -13.14 -1.28 0.34
C TYR A 105 -13.87 -1.35 -1.01
N ASN A 106 -13.23 -0.83 -2.05
CA ASN A 106 -13.61 -1.09 -3.42
C ASN A 106 -12.84 -2.36 -3.82
N GLU A 107 -13.52 -3.49 -4.02
CA GLU A 107 -12.89 -4.78 -4.34
C GLU A 107 -12.16 -4.83 -5.70
N GLU A 108 -11.99 -3.68 -6.35
CA GLU A 108 -10.87 -3.45 -7.26
C GLU A 108 -10.18 -2.21 -6.69
N SER A 109 -8.99 -2.38 -6.11
CA SER A 109 -8.20 -1.25 -5.62
C SER A 109 -8.24 -0.16 -6.69
N GLU A 110 -8.47 1.11 -6.35
CA GLU A 110 -8.39 2.18 -7.35
C GLU A 110 -7.09 2.05 -8.15
N ASP A 111 -6.02 1.61 -7.50
CA ASP A 111 -4.75 1.28 -8.14
C ASP A 111 -4.85 0.13 -9.15
N ASP A 112 -5.59 -0.94 -8.84
CA ASP A 112 -5.84 -2.06 -9.76
C ASP A 112 -6.72 -1.62 -10.94
N ARG A 113 -7.76 -0.81 -10.69
CA ARG A 113 -8.59 -0.20 -11.73
C ARG A 113 -7.76 0.72 -12.62
N ILE A 114 -6.90 1.55 -12.04
CA ILE A 114 -5.99 2.44 -12.74
C ILE A 114 -5.02 1.62 -13.58
N TRP A 115 -4.48 0.50 -13.07
CA TRP A 115 -3.61 -0.40 -13.83
C TRP A 115 -4.34 -1.05 -15.02
N VAL A 116 -5.59 -1.49 -14.84
CA VAL A 116 -6.41 -2.06 -15.92
C VAL A 116 -6.71 -1.01 -16.99
N LEU A 117 -7.06 0.22 -16.59
CA LEU A 117 -7.30 1.32 -17.53
C LEU A 117 -6.02 1.70 -18.28
N LEU A 118 -4.88 1.82 -17.58
CA LEU A 118 -3.57 2.09 -18.19
C LEU A 118 -3.17 1.02 -19.22
N LYS A 119 -3.39 -0.26 -18.92
CA LYS A 119 -3.11 -1.38 -19.87
C LYS A 119 -3.96 -1.30 -21.13
N ASN A 120 -5.18 -0.78 -21.04
CA ASN A 120 -6.12 -0.71 -22.15
C ASN A 120 -5.94 0.52 -23.05
N ILE A 121 -5.12 1.51 -22.65
CA ILE A 121 -4.84 2.67 -23.48
C ILE A 121 -3.74 2.30 -24.50
N PRO A 122 -3.97 2.49 -25.82
CA PRO A 122 -2.94 2.24 -26.81
C PRO A 122 -1.75 3.21 -26.63
N ILE A 123 -0.53 2.67 -26.68
CA ILE A 123 0.73 3.43 -26.50
C ILE A 123 0.85 4.63 -27.46
N ALA A 124 0.24 4.53 -28.66
CA ALA A 124 0.24 5.62 -29.64
C ALA A 124 -0.50 6.87 -29.12
N GLU A 125 -1.61 6.71 -28.39
CA GLU A 125 -2.32 7.85 -27.80
C GLU A 125 -1.55 8.44 -26.61
N LEU A 126 -0.93 7.59 -25.77
CA LEU A 126 -0.08 8.06 -24.66
C LEU A 126 1.12 8.89 -25.15
N ARG A 127 1.71 8.54 -26.31
CA ARG A 127 2.76 9.33 -26.97
C ARG A 127 2.22 10.63 -27.55
N ARG A 128 1.06 10.58 -28.23
CA ARG A 128 0.48 11.76 -28.88
C ARG A 128 0.11 12.85 -27.87
N THR A 129 -0.27 12.47 -26.65
CA THR A 129 -0.59 13.39 -25.56
C THR A 129 0.62 13.78 -24.70
N GLY A 130 1.81 13.21 -24.95
CA GLY A 130 3.00 13.41 -24.12
C GLY A 130 2.85 12.89 -22.68
N LEU A 131 1.91 11.95 -22.44
CA LEU A 131 1.72 11.35 -21.12
C LEU A 131 2.78 10.28 -20.84
N LEU A 132 3.28 9.63 -21.89
CA LEU A 132 4.30 8.58 -21.80
C LEU A 132 5.60 9.10 -21.16
N ASP A 133 6.05 10.28 -21.57
CA ASP A 133 7.28 10.90 -21.05
C ASP A 133 7.13 11.26 -19.56
N LYS A 134 5.95 11.71 -19.16
CA LYS A 134 5.62 11.99 -17.75
C LYS A 134 5.59 10.71 -16.91
N LEU A 135 5.01 9.63 -17.44
CA LEU A 135 4.98 8.33 -16.76
C LEU A 135 6.39 7.74 -16.62
N ALA A 136 7.25 7.88 -17.64
CA ALA A 136 8.64 7.46 -17.59
C ALA A 136 9.42 8.24 -16.51
N LEU A 137 9.24 9.57 -16.45
CA LEU A 137 9.86 10.41 -15.43
C LEU A 137 9.43 10.02 -14.02
N LEU A 138 8.13 9.76 -13.79
CA LEU A 138 7.63 9.30 -12.49
C LEU A 138 8.14 7.89 -12.12
N ALA A 139 8.37 7.02 -13.10
CA ALA A 139 8.92 5.69 -12.88
C ALA A 139 10.42 5.70 -12.53
N GLY A 140 11.05 6.87 -12.46
CA GLY A 140 12.48 7.01 -12.23
C GLY A 140 13.33 6.62 -13.44
N GLU A 141 12.71 6.40 -14.61
CA GLU A 141 13.45 6.25 -15.84
C GLU A 141 14.05 7.61 -16.18
N PRO A 142 15.38 7.70 -16.39
CA PRO A 142 15.98 8.94 -16.83
C PRO A 142 15.27 9.34 -18.12
N GLU A 143 14.72 10.56 -18.11
CA GLU A 143 14.07 11.18 -19.25
C GLU A 143 14.87 10.80 -20.49
N LYS A 144 14.31 9.93 -21.31
CA LYS A 144 14.90 9.60 -22.60
C LYS A 144 14.61 10.81 -23.46
N LEU A 145 15.26 11.94 -23.13
CA LEU A 145 15.60 13.03 -24.02
C LEU A 145 15.78 12.37 -25.35
N ALA A 146 14.84 12.64 -26.26
CA ALA A 146 14.76 12.01 -27.56
C ALA A 146 16.17 11.91 -28.10
N ALA A 147 16.78 10.73 -27.93
CA ALA A 147 18.16 10.53 -28.26
C ALA A 147 18.13 10.46 -29.77
N ASP A 148 18.48 11.60 -30.37
CA ASP A 148 18.91 11.71 -31.74
C ASP A 148 19.74 10.46 -32.07
N PRO A 149 19.40 9.72 -33.13
CA PRO A 149 19.94 8.39 -33.32
C PRO A 149 21.37 8.50 -33.85
N GLN A 150 22.36 8.76 -33.00
CA GLN A 150 23.79 8.55 -33.27
C GLN A 150 24.69 9.05 -32.13
N VAL A 151 24.96 8.21 -31.11
CA VAL A 151 26.32 8.06 -30.56
C VAL A 151 26.42 6.66 -29.94
N THR A 152 26.93 5.69 -30.68
CA THR A 152 27.45 4.43 -30.14
C THR A 152 28.97 4.53 -30.03
N GLU A 153 29.60 3.80 -29.11
CA GLU A 153 31.06 3.87 -28.80
C GLU A 153 31.99 3.70 -30.02
N ASP A 154 31.50 3.12 -31.13
CA ASP A 154 32.19 3.07 -32.44
C ASP A 154 32.28 4.42 -33.18
N ALA A 155 31.63 5.48 -32.70
CA ALA A 155 31.52 6.76 -33.42
C ALA A 155 32.71 7.71 -33.23
N ILE A 156 33.65 7.40 -32.32
CA ILE A 156 34.75 8.32 -31.96
C ILE A 156 35.65 8.61 -33.17
N ASP A 157 35.90 7.61 -34.03
CA ASP A 157 36.77 7.75 -35.21
C ASP A 157 36.14 8.53 -36.37
N SER A 158 34.82 8.79 -36.34
CA SER A 158 34.11 9.56 -37.38
C SER A 158 33.73 10.98 -36.95
N LEU A 159 34.14 11.41 -35.74
CA LEU A 159 33.84 12.74 -35.25
C LEU A 159 34.71 13.79 -35.96
N SER A 160 34.08 14.92 -36.29
CA SER A 160 34.83 16.08 -36.77
C SER A 160 35.72 16.64 -35.64
N PRO A 161 36.82 17.33 -35.97
CA PRO A 161 37.72 17.93 -34.96
C PRO A 161 36.97 18.84 -33.98
N ASP A 162 35.98 19.59 -34.46
CA ASP A 162 35.15 20.46 -33.62
C ASP A 162 34.28 19.69 -32.61
N ALA A 163 33.78 18.51 -33.00
CA ALA A 163 32.98 17.67 -32.11
C ALA A 163 33.82 17.00 -31.01
N LEU A 164 35.08 16.67 -31.31
CA LEU A 164 36.04 16.18 -30.31
C LEU A 164 36.41 17.27 -29.29
N ILE A 165 36.55 18.52 -29.73
CA ILE A 165 36.83 19.66 -28.84
C ILE A 165 35.65 19.91 -27.89
N ALA A 166 34.42 19.86 -28.40
CA ALA A 166 33.21 20.00 -27.58
C ALA A 166 33.08 18.89 -26.53
N LEU A 167 33.43 17.65 -26.89
CA LEU A 167 33.39 16.50 -25.97
C LEU A 167 34.44 16.64 -24.84
N ALA A 168 35.67 17.05 -25.16
CA ALA A 168 36.74 17.23 -24.18
C ALA A 168 36.44 18.37 -23.18
N LEU A 169 35.78 19.43 -23.64
CA LEU A 169 35.35 20.54 -22.78
C LEU A 169 34.22 20.15 -21.82
N ASN A 170 33.35 19.21 -22.22
CA ASN A 170 32.26 18.72 -21.37
C ASN A 170 32.73 17.70 -20.32
N THR A 171 33.83 16.97 -20.57
CA THR A 171 34.40 16.03 -19.59
C THR A 171 35.20 16.73 -18.48
N ALA A 172 35.67 17.95 -18.71
CA ALA A 172 36.47 18.70 -17.74
C ALA A 172 35.65 19.24 -16.54
N ASP A 173 34.32 19.20 -16.59
CA ASP A 173 33.44 19.67 -15.51
C ASP A 173 33.11 18.57 -14.47
N ARG A 174 33.56 17.32 -14.67
CA ARG A 174 33.16 16.17 -13.83
C ARG A 174 34.21 15.64 -12.86
N ASP A 175 35.38 16.26 -12.72
CA ASP A 175 36.46 15.72 -11.88
C ASP A 175 37.15 16.75 -10.96
N GLU A 176 36.36 17.56 -10.24
CA GLU A 176 36.84 18.33 -9.07
C GLU A 176 35.96 18.11 -7.83
N THR A 177 35.82 16.85 -7.39
CA THR A 177 35.58 16.53 -5.97
C THR A 177 36.08 15.12 -5.65
N HIS A 178 37.38 14.97 -5.33
CA HIS A 178 37.82 14.39 -4.04
C HIS A 178 39.30 14.63 -3.75
#